data_AF-A0A957UUE7-F1
#
_entry.id   AF-A0A957UUE7-F1
#
_cell.length_a   1.000
_cell.length_b   1.000
_cell.length_c   1.000
_cell.angle_alpha   90.00
_cell.angle_beta   90.00
_cell.angle_gamma   90.00
#
_symmetry.space_group_name_H-M   'P 1'
#
loop_
_entity.id
_entity.type
_entity.pdbx_description
1 polymer ?
#
loop_
_entity_poly.entity_id
_entity_poly.type
_entity_poly.pdbx_seq_one_letter_code
_entity_poly.pdbx_strand_id
1 'polypeptide(L)'
;ARPLISKRLIEIAAETGADAVAHGATGKGNDQVRFELTVMALNPKLRIIAPWREWTIRGRSDALDYAAEYNVPVKATAERIYSQDRNLWHLSNEGGPLENPWNEPPKDMFEWTVDPQDAPNTPEYVEIYFRKGIPERINGKV
;
A
#
# COMPACT_ATOMS: atom_id res chain seq x y z
N ALA A 1 -6.17 -1.50 -4.84
CA ALA A 1 -5.11 -0.92 -5.72
C ALA A 1 -4.32 -1.97 -6.52
N ARG A 2 -3.97 -3.13 -5.96
CA ARG A 2 -2.94 -4.03 -6.53
C ARG A 2 -3.18 -4.50 -7.98
N PRO A 3 -4.38 -4.96 -8.39
CA PRO A 3 -4.60 -5.35 -9.78
C PRO A 3 -4.42 -4.20 -10.78
N LEU A 4 -4.79 -2.97 -10.40
CA LEU A 4 -4.58 -1.77 -11.23
C LEU A 4 -3.08 -1.48 -11.41
N ILE A 5 -2.29 -1.62 -10.34
CA ILE A 5 -0.83 -1.46 -10.39
C ILE A 5 -0.22 -2.52 -11.29
N SER A 6 -0.59 -3.81 -11.14
CA SER A 6 -0.13 -4.89 -12.02
C SER A 6 -0.46 -4.62 -13.48
N LYS A 7 -1.68 -4.17 -13.79
CA LYS A 7 -2.08 -3.84 -15.16
C LYS A 7 -1.14 -2.79 -15.75
N ARG A 8 -0.86 -1.71 -15.02
CA ARG A 8 0.04 -0.65 -15.51
C ARG A 8 1.49 -1.15 -15.64
N LEU A 9 1.95 -2.00 -14.73
CA LEU A 9 3.28 -2.62 -14.81
C LEU A 9 3.44 -3.48 -16.08
N ILE A 10 2.41 -4.25 -16.44
CA ILE A 10 2.37 -5.09 -17.65
C ILE A 10 2.35 -4.24 -18.92
N GLU A 11 1.57 -3.15 -18.92
CA GLU A 11 1.54 -2.20 -20.04
C GLU A 11 2.94 -1.61 -20.30
N ILE A 12 3.62 -1.16 -19.24
CA ILE A 12 4.98 -0.61 -19.34
C ILE A 12 5.99 -1.69 -19.76
N ALA A 13 5.85 -2.92 -19.28
CA ALA A 13 6.72 -4.03 -19.72
C ALA A 13 6.62 -4.25 -21.24
N ALA A 14 5.41 -4.16 -21.80
CA ALA A 14 5.23 -4.23 -23.25
C ALA A 14 5.81 -3.01 -23.98
N GLU A 15 5.59 -1.79 -23.46
CA GLU A 15 6.13 -0.54 -24.03
C GLU A 15 7.68 -0.53 -24.05
N THR A 16 8.31 -1.18 -23.07
CA THR A 16 9.77 -1.19 -22.89
C THR A 16 10.46 -2.46 -23.42
N GLY A 17 9.69 -3.46 -23.85
CA GLY A 17 10.22 -4.75 -24.29
C GLY A 17 10.79 -5.62 -23.16
N ALA A 18 10.37 -5.39 -21.92
CA ALA A 18 10.78 -6.19 -20.77
C ALA A 18 10.19 -7.60 -20.84
N ASP A 19 10.99 -8.60 -20.48
CA ASP A 19 10.60 -10.02 -20.41
C ASP A 19 10.16 -10.46 -19.00
N ALA A 20 10.36 -9.59 -18.01
CA ALA A 20 10.02 -9.81 -16.61
C ALA A 20 9.46 -8.57 -15.92
N VAL A 21 8.70 -8.79 -14.86
CA VAL A 21 8.22 -7.77 -13.93
C VAL A 21 8.58 -8.14 -12.50
N ALA A 22 8.90 -7.15 -11.68
CA ALA A 22 9.25 -7.35 -10.28
C ALA A 22 8.30 -6.61 -9.33
N HIS A 23 8.06 -7.16 -8.14
CA HIS A 23 7.32 -6.49 -7.07
C HIS A 23 7.99 -6.63 -5.70
N GLY A 24 7.78 -5.65 -4.83
CA GLY A 24 8.34 -5.62 -3.47
C GLY A 24 7.43 -6.18 -2.37
N ALA A 25 6.31 -6.84 -2.70
CA ALA A 25 5.45 -7.46 -1.68
C ALA A 25 6.20 -8.57 -0.93
N THR A 26 6.00 -8.66 0.40
CA THR A 26 6.66 -9.65 1.25
C THR A 26 6.10 -11.06 1.01
N GLY A 27 6.88 -12.09 1.35
CA GLY A 27 6.48 -13.49 1.24
C GLY A 27 5.38 -13.95 2.21
N LYS A 28 4.96 -13.11 3.16
CA LYS A 28 3.94 -13.43 4.18
C LYS A 28 2.60 -12.73 3.94
N GLY A 29 2.58 -11.67 3.15
CA GLY A 29 1.40 -10.83 2.94
C GLY A 29 0.51 -11.31 1.79
N ASN A 30 -0.69 -10.74 1.72
CA ASN A 30 -1.67 -11.01 0.66
C ASN A 30 -1.29 -10.37 -0.69
N ASP A 31 -0.49 -9.31 -0.66
CA ASP A 31 -0.20 -8.52 -1.85
C ASP A 31 0.57 -9.27 -2.92
N GLN A 32 1.46 -10.19 -2.54
CA GLN A 32 2.16 -11.05 -3.51
C GLN A 32 1.16 -11.81 -4.40
N VAL A 33 0.14 -12.44 -3.78
CA VAL A 33 -0.89 -13.19 -4.51
C VAL A 33 -1.69 -12.26 -5.43
N ARG A 34 -2.05 -11.07 -4.94
CA ARG A 34 -2.82 -10.08 -5.72
C ARG A 34 -2.03 -9.61 -6.96
N PHE A 35 -0.74 -9.32 -6.79
CA PHE A 35 0.12 -8.90 -7.89
C PHE A 35 0.29 -10.01 -8.91
N GLU A 36 0.72 -11.19 -8.45
CA GLU A 36 1.11 -12.31 -9.29
C GLU A 36 -0.07 -12.92 -10.03
N LEU A 37 -1.21 -13.09 -9.36
CA LEU A 37 -2.43 -13.59 -10.00
C LEU A 37 -2.86 -12.66 -11.14
N THR A 38 -2.75 -11.34 -10.95
CA THR A 38 -3.08 -10.37 -11.99
C THR A 38 -2.10 -10.43 -13.16
N VAL A 39 -0.79 -10.57 -12.89
CA VAL A 39 0.22 -10.73 -13.95
C VAL A 39 -0.01 -12.00 -14.73
N MET A 40 -0.21 -13.14 -14.06
CA MET A 40 -0.51 -14.41 -14.71
C MET A 40 -1.80 -14.38 -15.53
N ALA A 41 -2.83 -13.68 -15.05
CA ALA A 41 -4.10 -13.56 -15.76
C ALA A 41 -4.02 -12.67 -17.00
N LEU A 42 -3.25 -11.58 -16.96
CA LEU A 42 -3.20 -10.60 -18.05
C LEU A 42 -2.06 -10.84 -19.05
N ASN A 43 -0.91 -11.34 -18.59
CA ASN A 43 0.21 -11.70 -19.45
C ASN A 43 1.08 -12.82 -18.83
N PRO A 44 0.69 -14.09 -19.02
CA PRO A 44 1.41 -15.23 -18.43
C PRO A 44 2.80 -15.49 -19.01
N LYS A 45 3.21 -14.74 -20.07
CA LYS A 45 4.55 -14.88 -20.65
C LYS A 45 5.61 -14.10 -19.87
N LEU A 46 5.21 -13.10 -19.09
CA LEU A 46 6.13 -12.32 -18.27
C LEU A 46 6.63 -13.17 -17.10
N ARG A 47 7.94 -13.21 -16.91
CA ARG A 47 8.53 -13.76 -15.69
C ARG A 47 8.22 -12.83 -14.52
N ILE A 48 7.84 -13.41 -13.39
CA ILE A 48 7.64 -12.68 -12.14
C ILE A 48 8.89 -12.83 -11.28
N ILE A 49 9.41 -11.72 -10.76
CA ILE A 49 10.53 -11.69 -9.82
C ILE A 49 10.05 -11.11 -8.50
N ALA A 50 10.23 -11.84 -7.39
CA ALA A 50 9.78 -11.41 -6.08
C ALA A 50 10.97 -11.45 -5.10
N PRO A 51 11.80 -10.39 -5.03
CA PRO A 51 13.06 -10.41 -4.29
C PRO A 51 12.93 -10.85 -2.83
N TRP A 52 11.85 -10.45 -2.14
CA TRP A 52 11.58 -10.84 -0.75
C TRP A 52 11.45 -12.35 -0.51
N ARG A 53 11.30 -13.16 -1.56
CA ARG A 53 11.29 -14.64 -1.48
C ARG A 53 12.60 -15.29 -1.94
N GLU A 54 13.48 -14.53 -2.56
CA GLU A 54 14.66 -15.05 -3.25
C GLU A 54 15.97 -14.61 -2.59
N TRP A 55 16.01 -13.40 -2.03
CA TRP A 55 17.22 -12.82 -1.46
C TRP A 55 17.48 -13.24 0.00
N THR A 56 18.58 -12.76 0.56
CA THR A 56 19.01 -13.05 1.94
C THR A 56 18.62 -11.99 2.96
N ILE A 57 18.07 -10.84 2.54
CA ILE A 57 17.65 -9.74 3.42
C ILE A 57 16.41 -10.16 4.22
N ARG A 58 16.53 -10.19 5.56
CA ARG A 58 15.48 -10.71 6.47
C ARG A 58 14.64 -9.63 7.12
N GLY A 59 15.08 -8.38 7.08
CA GLY A 59 14.40 -7.29 7.75
C GLY A 59 14.99 -5.93 7.41
N ARG A 60 14.55 -4.92 8.17
CA ARG A 60 14.91 -3.52 7.94
C ARG A 60 16.39 -3.25 8.15
N SER A 61 17.03 -3.87 9.15
CA SER A 61 18.47 -3.74 9.41
C SER A 61 19.28 -4.17 8.20
N ASP A 62 19.04 -5.40 7.72
CA ASP A 62 19.75 -5.97 6.57
C ASP A 62 19.55 -5.12 5.31
N ALA A 63 18.35 -4.56 5.13
CA ALA A 63 18.05 -3.69 3.99
C ALA A 63 18.78 -2.34 4.08
N LEU A 64 18.96 -1.79 5.28
CA LEU A 64 19.74 -0.56 5.51
C LEU A 64 21.24 -0.81 5.30
N ASP A 65 21.75 -1.94 5.78
CA ASP A 65 23.15 -2.35 5.57
C ASP A 65 23.43 -2.55 4.08
N TYR A 66 22.55 -3.26 3.38
CA TYR A 66 22.63 -3.43 1.93
C TYR A 66 22.56 -2.08 1.21
N ALA A 67 21.64 -1.19 1.58
CA ALA A 67 21.56 0.14 0.98
C ALA A 67 22.85 0.95 1.20
N ALA A 68 23.47 0.86 2.39
CA ALA A 68 24.73 1.52 2.69
C ALA A 68 25.90 0.95 1.87
N GLU A 69 26.01 -0.38 1.78
CA GLU A 69 27.04 -1.07 0.99
C GLU A 69 27.01 -0.64 -0.49
N TYR A 70 25.81 -0.50 -1.05
CA TYR A 70 25.59 -0.13 -2.46
C TYR A 70 25.33 1.37 -2.68
N ASN A 71 25.57 2.22 -1.68
CA ASN A 71 25.40 3.68 -1.75
C ASN A 71 23.99 4.13 -2.22
N VAL A 72 22.95 3.38 -1.86
CA VAL A 72 21.55 3.74 -2.14
C VAL A 72 21.09 4.76 -1.08
N PRO A 73 20.67 5.97 -1.47
CA PRO A 73 20.22 6.97 -0.51
C PRO A 73 18.88 6.56 0.12
N VAL A 74 18.86 6.37 1.45
CA VAL A 74 17.65 6.00 2.20
C VAL A 74 17.22 7.14 3.13
N LYS A 75 15.96 7.57 3.02
CA LYS A 75 15.34 8.58 3.91
C LYS A 75 14.65 7.97 5.14
N ALA A 76 14.61 6.64 5.23
CA ALA A 76 13.82 5.94 6.22
C ALA A 76 14.52 5.97 7.59
N THR A 77 13.92 6.64 8.57
CA THR A 77 14.39 6.64 9.97
C THR A 77 13.88 5.41 10.71
N ALA A 78 14.54 4.98 11.78
CA ALA A 78 14.08 3.84 12.61
C ALA A 78 12.73 4.09 13.29
N GLU A 79 12.25 5.33 13.32
CA GLU A 79 11.13 5.82 14.13
C GLU A 79 9.75 5.51 13.53
N ARG A 80 9.65 5.15 12.24
CA ARG A 80 8.34 4.85 11.65
C ARG A 80 7.96 3.40 11.97
N ILE A 81 7.13 3.23 13.00
CA ILE A 81 6.82 1.95 13.65
C ILE A 81 5.82 1.10 12.84
N TYR A 82 4.92 1.74 12.09
CA TYR A 82 3.85 1.05 11.34
C TYR A 82 4.24 0.77 9.89
N SER A 83 3.81 -0.40 9.40
CA SER A 83 3.66 -0.67 7.97
C SER A 83 2.36 -0.01 7.51
N GLN A 84 2.45 0.86 6.50
CA GLN A 84 1.33 1.68 6.06
C GLN A 84 1.11 1.59 4.55
N ASP A 85 -0.16 1.49 4.14
CA ASP A 85 -0.57 1.58 2.74
C ASP A 85 -1.63 2.68 2.60
N ARG A 86 -1.37 3.63 1.70
CA ARG A 86 -2.21 4.81 1.48
C ARG A 86 -2.54 4.95 0.01
N ASN A 87 -3.82 5.17 -0.28
CA ASN A 87 -4.31 5.61 -1.58
C ASN A 87 -5.55 6.48 -1.37
N LEU A 88 -6.13 7.07 -2.41
CA LEU A 88 -7.31 7.95 -2.28
C LEU A 88 -8.46 7.36 -1.44
N TRP A 89 -8.59 6.04 -1.42
CA TRP A 89 -9.71 5.35 -0.78
C TRP A 89 -9.49 5.03 0.70
N HIS A 90 -8.25 4.75 1.12
CA HIS A 90 -7.96 4.39 2.51
C HIS A 90 -6.52 4.64 2.92
N LEU A 91 -6.31 4.65 4.23
CA LEU A 91 -5.04 4.49 4.92
C LEU A 91 -5.15 3.23 5.81
N SER A 92 -4.27 2.25 5.63
CA SER A 92 -4.17 1.09 6.52
C SER A 92 -2.86 1.13 7.32
N ASN A 93 -2.92 0.66 8.56
CA ASN A 93 -1.79 0.54 9.48
C ASN A 93 -1.71 -0.90 10.01
N GLU A 94 -0.52 -1.47 10.05
CA GLU A 94 -0.23 -2.79 10.64
C GLU A 94 1.17 -2.79 11.28
N GLY A 95 1.51 -3.86 12.01
CA GLY A 95 2.82 -4.01 12.64
C GLY A 95 2.99 -3.23 13.95
N GLY A 96 4.16 -3.41 14.56
CA GLY A 96 4.51 -2.75 15.81
C GLY A 96 3.56 -3.11 16.96
N PRO A 97 3.09 -2.13 17.77
CA PRO A 97 2.20 -2.42 18.91
C PRO A 97 0.82 -2.96 18.50
N LEU A 98 0.42 -2.84 17.22
CA LEU A 98 -0.87 -3.34 16.72
C LEU A 98 -0.91 -4.87 16.57
N GLU A 99 0.24 -5.54 16.59
CA GLU A 99 0.31 -7.01 16.52
C GLU A 99 -0.21 -7.69 17.80
N ASN A 100 -0.32 -6.95 18.92
CA ASN A 100 -0.96 -7.44 20.12
C ASN A 100 -2.39 -6.87 20.20
N PRO A 101 -3.45 -7.67 19.99
CA PRO A 101 -4.83 -7.20 20.00
C PRO A 101 -5.32 -6.75 21.39
N TRP A 102 -4.52 -6.96 22.46
CA TRP A 102 -4.80 -6.44 23.79
C TRP A 102 -4.35 -4.97 23.97
N ASN A 103 -3.54 -4.45 23.05
CA ASN A 103 -3.15 -3.05 23.06
C ASN A 103 -4.25 -2.19 22.42
N GLU A 104 -4.60 -1.07 23.06
CA GLU A 104 -5.39 -0.03 22.41
C GLU A 104 -4.57 0.61 21.27
N PRO A 105 -5.16 0.89 20.10
CA PRO A 105 -4.47 1.58 19.02
C PRO A 105 -3.96 2.95 19.48
N PRO A 106 -2.65 3.25 19.34
CA PRO A 106 -2.11 4.56 19.69
C PRO A 106 -2.73 5.70 18.89
N LYS A 107 -2.96 6.87 19.51
CA LYS A 107 -3.62 8.01 18.85
C LYS A 107 -2.84 8.53 17.64
N ASP A 108 -1.51 8.47 17.67
CA ASP A 108 -0.62 8.90 16.59
C ASP A 108 -0.66 7.99 15.35
N MET A 109 -1.33 6.83 15.43
CA MET A 109 -1.64 5.98 14.27
C MET A 109 -2.69 6.63 13.34
N PHE A 110 -3.60 7.44 13.88
CA PHE A 110 -4.71 8.02 13.11
C PHE A 110 -4.29 9.32 12.42
N GLU A 111 -4.02 9.25 11.12
CA GLU A 111 -3.57 10.44 10.36
C GLU A 111 -4.68 11.19 9.61
N TRP A 112 -5.82 10.54 9.35
CA TRP A 112 -6.91 11.08 8.52
C TRP A 112 -8.18 11.40 9.29
N THR A 113 -8.33 10.83 10.47
CA THR A 113 -9.53 10.92 11.27
C THR A 113 -9.19 11.59 12.59
N VAL A 114 -10.04 12.51 13.02
CA VAL A 114 -10.00 13.05 14.38
C VAL A 114 -10.55 12.01 15.35
N ASP A 115 -10.00 11.97 16.57
CA ASP A 115 -10.58 11.20 17.67
C ASP A 115 -12.02 11.68 17.91
N PRO A 116 -13.01 10.79 18.05
CA PRO A 116 -14.39 11.20 18.35
C PRO A 116 -14.53 12.10 19.58
N GLN A 117 -13.63 12.00 20.57
CA GLN A 117 -13.61 12.88 21.75
C GLN A 117 -13.20 14.32 21.42
N ASP A 118 -12.45 14.50 20.33
CA ASP A 118 -11.94 15.78 19.83
C ASP A 118 -12.76 16.30 18.63
N ALA A 119 -13.83 15.61 18.24
CA ALA A 119 -14.67 15.98 17.11
C ALA A 119 -15.52 17.25 17.37
N PRO A 120 -15.89 18.02 16.34
CA PRO A 120 -16.73 19.20 16.51
C PRO A 120 -18.10 18.87 17.14
N ASN A 121 -18.54 19.70 18.08
CA ASN A 121 -19.87 19.59 18.71
C ASN A 121 -21.04 19.96 17.78
N THR A 122 -20.76 20.42 16.56
CA THR A 122 -21.78 20.81 15.58
C THR A 122 -21.79 19.80 14.44
N PRO A 123 -22.95 19.21 14.10
CA PRO A 123 -23.03 18.26 13.00
C PRO A 123 -22.88 18.97 11.65
N GLU A 124 -22.30 18.26 10.68
CA GLU A 124 -22.30 18.65 9.28
C GLU A 124 -23.27 17.76 8.50
N TYR A 125 -24.16 18.38 7.73
CA TYR A 125 -25.04 17.66 6.81
C TYR A 125 -24.37 17.60 5.44
N VAL A 126 -24.22 16.38 4.91
CA VAL A 126 -23.64 16.14 3.59
C VAL A 126 -24.69 15.48 2.70
N GLU A 127 -25.03 16.12 1.58
CA GLU A 127 -25.87 15.53 0.54
C GLU A 127 -24.99 14.91 -0.54
N ILE A 128 -25.20 13.63 -0.83
CA ILE A 128 -24.48 12.92 -1.89
C ILE A 128 -25.50 12.48 -2.95
N TYR A 129 -25.39 13.03 -4.15
CA TYR A 129 -26.23 12.65 -5.28
C TYR A 129 -25.62 11.46 -6.02
N PHE A 130 -26.44 10.42 -6.22
CA PHE A 130 -26.07 9.24 -6.97
C PHE A 130 -26.84 9.15 -8.28
N ARG A 131 -26.13 8.74 -9.34
CA ARG A 131 -26.73 8.35 -10.61
C ARG A 131 -26.27 6.94 -10.95
N LYS A 132 -27.22 6.01 -11.06
CA LYS A 132 -26.95 4.59 -11.39
C LYS A 132 -25.87 3.96 -10.47
N GLY A 133 -25.86 4.32 -9.19
CA GLY A 133 -24.92 3.77 -8.20
C GLY A 133 -23.56 4.47 -8.13
N ILE A 134 -23.31 5.52 -8.93
CA ILE A 134 -22.07 6.31 -8.89
C ILE A 134 -22.37 7.68 -8.26
N PRO A 135 -21.58 8.13 -7.27
CA PRO A 135 -21.72 9.49 -6.73
C PRO A 135 -21.24 10.52 -7.77
N GLU A 136 -22.08 11.50 -8.10
CA GLU A 136 -21.77 12.54 -9.11
C GLU A 136 -21.73 13.96 -8.52
N ARG A 137 -22.33 14.21 -7.34
CA ARG A 137 -22.30 15.53 -6.68
C ARG A 137 -22.26 15.41 -5.16
N ILE A 138 -21.62 16.39 -4.53
CA ILE A 138 -21.59 16.60 -3.07
C ILE A 138 -22.10 18.01 -2.78
N ASN A 139 -23.11 18.14 -1.91
CA ASN A 139 -23.73 19.41 -1.53
C ASN A 139 -24.15 20.25 -2.76
N GLY A 140 -24.78 19.60 -3.74
CA GLY A 140 -25.23 20.20 -5.00
C GLY A 140 -24.12 20.54 -6.01
N LYS A 141 -22.84 20.34 -5.67
CA LYS A 141 -21.68 20.66 -6.53
C LYS A 141 -21.12 19.41 -7.19
N VAL A 142 -20.74 19.54 -8.47
CA VAL A 142 -19.95 18.54 -9.23
C VAL A 142 -18.48 18.68 -8.85
#